data_AF-A0A6J4MK15-F1
#
_entry.id   AF-A0A6J4MK15-F1
#
_cell.length_a   1.000
_cell.length_b   1.000
_cell.length_c   1.000
_cell.angle_alpha   90.00
_cell.angle_beta   90.00
_cell.angle_gamma   90.00
#
_symmetry.space_group_name_H-M   'P 1'
#
loop_
_entity.id
_entity.type
_entity.pdbx_description
1 polymer ?
#
loop_
_entity_poly.entity_id
_entity_poly.type
_entity_poly.pdbx_seq_one_letter_code
_entity_poly.pdbx_strand_id
1 'polypeptide(L)'
;PSFFGLHTLFDQINEAVEEYVDEIAERAAQLGGQVEGTAKLVAERSVLPEYPHDIRDGMDHVRAMSVALSTFGRCAREAINKADEAEDKDTADLFTEISRGIDKWLWFVEAHAQGGQGPQAELAKK
;
A
#
# COMPACT_ATOMS: atom_id res chain seq x y z
N PRO A 1 11.10 20.78 -0.48
CA PRO A 1 9.81 21.47 -0.20
C PRO A 1 8.63 20.54 -0.53
N SER A 2 8.15 19.81 0.47
CA SER A 2 6.98 18.88 0.45
C SER A 2 6.96 17.96 1.68
N PHE A 3 8.04 17.94 2.49
CA PHE A 3 8.23 17.05 3.64
C PHE A 3 6.98 16.86 4.50
N PHE A 4 6.38 17.94 5.01
CA PHE A 4 5.23 17.84 5.92
C PHE A 4 4.04 17.10 5.28
N GLY A 5 3.73 17.41 4.01
CA GLY A 5 2.62 16.76 3.30
C GLY A 5 2.87 15.27 3.05
N LEU A 6 4.09 14.91 2.61
CA LEU A 6 4.45 13.50 2.41
C LEU A 6 4.53 12.73 3.73
N HIS A 7 5.07 13.34 4.78
CA HIS A 7 5.16 12.75 6.12
C HIS A 7 3.77 12.42 6.66
N THR A 8 2.83 13.38 6.67
CA THR A 8 1.47 13.13 7.15
C THR A 8 0.73 12.11 6.28
N LEU A 9 0.93 12.14 4.95
CA LEU A 9 0.33 11.14 4.07
C LEU A 9 0.84 9.72 4.37
N PHE A 10 2.14 9.55 4.58
CA PHE A 10 2.72 8.24 4.86
C PHE A 10 2.30 7.71 6.25
N ASP A 11 2.12 8.58 7.24
CA ASP A 11 1.56 8.20 8.55
C ASP A 11 0.13 7.67 8.39
N GLN A 12 -0.72 8.34 7.60
CA GLN A 12 -2.10 7.90 7.34
C GLN A 12 -2.16 6.57 6.58
N ILE A 13 -1.24 6.35 5.65
CA ILE A 13 -1.12 5.07 4.94
C ILE A 13 -0.71 3.97 5.92
N ASN A 14 0.25 4.23 6.81
CA ASN A 14 0.68 3.26 7.81
C ASN A 14 -0.47 2.87 8.74
N GLU A 15 -1.21 3.85 9.28
CA GLU A 15 -2.36 3.62 10.15
C GLU A 15 -3.42 2.73 9.46
N ALA A 16 -3.79 3.03 8.21
CA ALA A 16 -4.74 2.21 7.47
C ALA A 16 -4.22 0.80 7.15
N VAL A 17 -2.93 0.64 6.86
CA VAL A 17 -2.34 -0.67 6.59
C VAL A 17 -2.22 -1.50 7.87
N GLU A 18 -1.97 -0.88 9.03
CA GLU A 18 -2.00 -1.58 10.31
C GLU A 18 -3.38 -2.20 10.60
N GLU A 19 -4.46 -1.47 10.31
CA GLU A 19 -5.83 -2.01 10.39
C GLU A 19 -6.02 -3.21 9.44
N TYR A 20 -5.58 -3.12 8.18
CA TYR A 20 -5.67 -4.24 7.24
C TYR A 20 -4.87 -5.46 7.66
N VAL A 21 -3.68 -5.26 8.25
CA VAL A 21 -2.84 -6.35 8.76
C VAL A 21 -3.56 -7.10 9.87
N ASP A 22 -4.22 -6.38 10.79
CA ASP A 22 -4.98 -6.98 11.88
C ASP A 22 -6.19 -7.77 11.35
N GLU A 23 -7.00 -7.15 10.48
CA GLU A 23 -8.17 -7.82 9.88
C GLU A 23 -7.80 -9.11 9.13
N ILE A 24 -6.73 -9.08 8.33
CA ILE A 24 -6.23 -10.27 7.61
C ILE A 24 -5.75 -11.35 8.60
N ALA A 25 -5.02 -10.95 9.64
CA ALA A 25 -4.51 -11.87 10.64
C ALA A 25 -5.65 -12.53 11.44
N GLU A 26 -6.61 -11.74 11.91
CA GLU A 26 -7.78 -12.24 12.62
C GLU A 26 -8.64 -13.15 11.72
N ARG A 27 -8.83 -12.79 10.44
CA ARG A 27 -9.54 -13.65 9.50
C ARG A 27 -8.83 -15.00 9.31
N ALA A 28 -7.51 -14.99 9.16
CA ALA A 28 -6.73 -16.22 9.06
C ALA A 28 -6.86 -17.09 10.33
N ALA A 29 -6.86 -16.48 11.52
CA ALA A 29 -7.06 -17.19 12.78
C ALA A 29 -8.48 -17.78 12.91
N GLN A 30 -9.51 -17.04 12.49
CA GLN A 30 -10.92 -17.51 12.47
C GLN A 30 -11.11 -18.73 11.57
N LEU A 31 -10.35 -18.82 10.47
CA LEU A 31 -10.31 -19.99 9.58
C LEU A 31 -9.45 -21.15 10.12
N GLY A 32 -8.89 -21.02 11.33
CA GLY A 32 -8.04 -22.03 11.97
C GLY A 32 -6.58 -22.01 11.52
N GLY A 33 -6.15 -20.97 10.81
CA GLY A 33 -4.77 -20.78 10.38
C GLY A 33 -3.85 -20.29 11.51
N GLN A 34 -2.56 -20.57 11.39
CA GLN A 34 -1.52 -20.00 12.25
C GLN A 34 -0.95 -18.73 11.60
N VAL A 35 -1.05 -17.60 12.29
CA VAL A 35 -0.50 -16.31 11.83
C VAL A 35 0.98 -16.20 12.19
N GLU A 36 1.80 -15.87 11.19
CA GLU A 36 3.26 -15.73 11.35
C GLU A 36 3.69 -14.26 11.33
N GLY A 37 3.44 -13.54 12.44
CA GLY A 37 3.66 -12.09 12.53
C GLY A 37 5.06 -11.63 12.97
N THR A 38 6.04 -12.53 13.14
CA THR A 38 7.39 -12.10 13.59
C THR A 38 8.14 -11.37 12.49
N ALA A 39 8.89 -10.32 12.83
CA ALA A 39 9.61 -9.50 11.85
C ALA A 39 10.51 -10.31 10.89
N LYS A 40 11.16 -11.37 11.38
CA LYS A 40 11.99 -12.25 10.57
C LYS A 40 11.18 -13.01 9.51
N LEU A 41 10.06 -13.62 9.91
CA LEU A 41 9.19 -14.36 9.00
C LEU A 41 8.50 -13.43 7.98
N VAL A 42 8.08 -12.25 8.43
CA VAL A 42 7.51 -11.22 7.55
C VAL A 42 8.53 -10.79 6.49
N ALA A 43 9.77 -10.50 6.89
CA ALA A 43 10.84 -10.14 5.95
C ALA A 43 11.18 -11.28 4.96
N GLU A 44 11.19 -12.53 5.44
CA GLU A 44 11.46 -13.71 4.61
C GLU A 44 10.34 -14.02 3.60
N ARG A 45 9.07 -13.74 3.95
CA ARG A 45 7.89 -14.10 3.15
C ARG A 45 7.30 -12.94 2.34
N SER A 46 7.72 -11.71 2.61
CA SER A 46 7.20 -10.54 1.91
C SER A 46 7.47 -10.64 0.41
N VAL A 47 6.45 -10.30 -0.38
CA VAL A 47 6.54 -10.14 -1.84
C VAL A 47 6.77 -8.68 -2.24
N LEU A 48 6.80 -7.76 -1.27
CA LEU A 48 7.12 -6.37 -1.52
C LEU A 48 8.62 -6.24 -1.81
N PRO A 49 9.02 -5.36 -2.75
CA PRO A 49 10.43 -5.08 -2.95
C PRO A 49 11.02 -4.44 -1.70
N GLU A 50 12.31 -4.70 -1.47
CA GLU A 50 13.06 -4.05 -0.40
C GLU A 50 12.99 -2.53 -0.55
N TYR A 51 12.67 -1.83 0.54
CA TYR A 51 12.59 -0.38 0.53
C TYR A 51 14.00 0.22 0.44
N PRO A 52 14.27 1.15 -0.49
CA PRO A 52 15.60 1.77 -0.61
C PRO A 52 15.99 2.49 0.68
N HIS A 53 17.17 2.17 1.24
CA HIS A 53 17.63 2.73 2.52
C HIS A 53 18.46 4.01 2.38
N ASP A 54 18.83 4.38 1.15
CA ASP A 54 19.74 5.48 0.83
C ASP A 54 19.05 6.67 0.14
N ILE A 55 17.76 6.57 -0.15
CA ILE A 55 16.97 7.66 -0.74
C ILE A 55 16.71 8.78 0.27
N ARG A 56 16.69 10.02 -0.23
CA ARG A 56 16.44 11.23 0.58
C ARG A 56 15.46 12.18 -0.08
N ASP A 57 15.28 12.08 -1.40
CA ASP A 57 14.36 12.92 -2.13
C ASP A 57 12.92 12.46 -1.93
N GLY A 58 12.00 13.41 -1.74
CA GLY A 58 10.59 13.10 -1.52
C GLY A 58 9.96 12.34 -2.69
N MET A 59 10.38 12.62 -3.93
CA MET A 59 9.87 11.91 -5.11
C MET A 59 10.44 10.51 -5.26
N ASP A 60 11.63 10.25 -4.71
CA ASP A 60 12.14 8.88 -4.60
C ASP A 60 11.27 8.06 -3.64
N HIS A 61 10.88 8.65 -2.49
CA HIS A 61 9.95 7.99 -1.56
C HIS A 61 8.55 7.79 -2.16
N VAL A 62 8.02 8.77 -2.90
CA VAL A 62 6.76 8.63 -3.65
C VAL A 62 6.82 7.44 -4.61
N ARG A 63 7.89 7.32 -5.39
CA ARG A 63 8.08 6.19 -6.32
C ARG A 63 8.15 4.85 -5.59
N ALA A 64 8.93 4.76 -4.51
CA ALA A 64 9.04 3.53 -3.72
C ALA A 64 7.69 3.13 -3.11
N MET A 65 6.93 4.11 -2.58
CA MET A 65 5.61 3.88 -1.99
C MET A 65 4.57 3.45 -3.04
N SER A 66 4.56 4.08 -4.23
CA SER A 66 3.70 3.66 -5.34
C SER A 66 3.95 2.20 -5.75
N VAL A 67 5.21 1.77 -5.81
CA VAL A 67 5.56 0.38 -6.12
C VAL A 67 5.06 -0.57 -5.03
N ALA A 68 5.23 -0.22 -3.75
CA ALA A 68 4.76 -1.05 -2.64
C ALA A 68 3.22 -1.18 -2.66
N LEU A 69 2.49 -0.07 -2.77
CA LEU A 69 1.03 -0.04 -2.79
C LEU A 69 0.45 -0.76 -4.01
N SER A 70 0.99 -0.52 -5.22
CA SER A 70 0.54 -1.23 -6.43
C SER A 70 0.81 -2.73 -6.37
N THR A 71 1.95 -3.14 -5.78
CA THR A 71 2.26 -4.56 -5.54
C THR A 71 1.26 -5.17 -4.57
N PHE A 72 1.00 -4.52 -3.43
CA PHE A 72 0.02 -5.02 -2.46
C PHE A 72 -1.40 -5.06 -3.04
N GLY A 73 -1.81 -4.03 -3.77
CA GLY A 73 -3.10 -3.98 -4.44
C GLY A 73 -3.28 -5.11 -5.46
N ARG A 74 -2.22 -5.53 -6.16
CA ARG A 74 -2.25 -6.72 -7.01
C ARG A 74 -2.43 -7.99 -6.18
N CYS A 75 -1.68 -8.14 -5.09
CA CYS A 75 -1.81 -9.29 -4.19
C CYS A 75 -3.22 -9.40 -3.59
N ALA A 76 -3.84 -8.28 -3.19
CA ALA A 76 -5.22 -8.27 -2.71
C ALA A 76 -6.19 -8.80 -3.77
N ARG A 77 -6.06 -8.37 -5.03
CA ARG A 77 -6.91 -8.87 -6.13
C ARG A 77 -6.68 -10.36 -6.44
N GLU A 78 -5.43 -10.83 -6.35
CA GLU A 78 -5.12 -12.26 -6.45
C GLU A 78 -5.75 -13.05 -5.27
N ALA A 79 -5.80 -12.47 -4.07
CA ALA A 79 -6.44 -13.07 -2.90
C ALA A 79 -7.96 -13.14 -3.05
N ILE A 80 -8.61 -12.11 -3.64
CA ILE A 80 -10.04 -12.15 -3.99
C ILE A 80 -10.33 -13.37 -4.87
N ASN A 81 -9.58 -13.53 -5.97
CA ASN A 81 -9.78 -14.66 -6.89
C ASN A 81 -9.62 -16.01 -6.19
N LYS A 82 -8.61 -16.15 -5.32
CA LYS A 82 -8.38 -17.39 -4.55
C LYS A 82 -9.50 -17.68 -3.54
N ALA A 83 -10.02 -16.65 -2.89
CA ALA A 83 -11.14 -16.79 -1.96
C ALA A 83 -12.42 -17.19 -2.70
N ASP A 84 -12.69 -16.58 -3.86
CA ASP A 84 -13.81 -16.96 -4.73
C ASP A 84 -13.69 -18.41 -5.22
N GLU A 85 -12.51 -18.85 -5.65
CA GLU A 85 -12.23 -20.25 -6.03
C GLU A 85 -12.49 -21.24 -4.88
N ALA A 86 -12.30 -20.79 -3.63
CA ALA A 86 -12.58 -21.56 -2.42
C ALA A 86 -14.03 -21.41 -1.91
N GLU A 87 -14.88 -20.67 -2.64
CA GLU A 87 -16.25 -20.31 -2.24
C GLU A 87 -16.33 -19.54 -0.90
N ASP A 88 -15.23 -18.90 -0.47
CA ASP A 88 -15.15 -18.09 0.76
C ASP A 88 -15.47 -16.62 0.46
N LYS A 89 -16.77 -16.32 0.47
CA LYS A 89 -17.30 -14.98 0.15
C LYS A 89 -16.89 -13.91 1.14
N ASP A 90 -16.73 -14.26 2.43
CA ASP A 90 -16.38 -13.27 3.45
C ASP A 90 -14.92 -12.85 3.30
N THR A 91 -14.02 -13.79 3.01
CA THR A 91 -12.61 -13.47 2.74
C THR A 91 -12.47 -12.70 1.42
N ALA A 92 -13.26 -13.05 0.40
CA ALA A 92 -13.28 -12.28 -0.85
C ALA A 92 -13.77 -10.84 -0.63
N ASP A 93 -14.81 -10.64 0.19
CA ASP A 93 -15.34 -9.32 0.53
C ASP A 93 -14.30 -8.48 1.29
N LEU A 94 -13.64 -9.06 2.30
CA LEU A 94 -12.53 -8.43 3.04
C LEU A 94 -11.43 -7.93 2.09
N PHE A 95 -10.91 -8.80 1.21
CA PHE A 95 -9.87 -8.38 0.27
C PHE A 95 -10.38 -7.38 -0.78
N THR A 96 -11.68 -7.40 -1.11
CA THR A 96 -12.29 -6.40 -1.97
C THR A 96 -12.28 -5.03 -1.29
N GLU A 97 -12.62 -4.94 -0.01
CA GLU A 97 -12.52 -3.71 0.77
C GLU A 97 -11.09 -3.18 0.83
N ILE A 98 -10.14 -4.04 1.22
CA ILE A 98 -8.72 -3.69 1.27
C ILE A 98 -8.23 -3.20 -0.10
N SER A 99 -8.62 -3.87 -1.19
CA SER A 99 -8.19 -3.47 -2.54
C SER A 99 -8.66 -2.05 -2.91
N ARG A 100 -9.88 -1.66 -2.54
CA ARG A 100 -10.39 -0.29 -2.76
C ARG A 100 -9.64 0.73 -1.91
N GLY A 101 -9.31 0.38 -0.68
CA GLY A 101 -8.50 1.20 0.22
C GLY A 101 -7.11 1.47 -0.35
N ILE A 102 -6.43 0.41 -0.81
CA ILE A 102 -5.10 0.51 -1.42
C ILE A 102 -5.11 1.33 -2.72
N ASP A 103 -6.13 1.20 -3.57
CA ASP A 103 -6.27 2.03 -4.77
C ASP A 103 -6.38 3.52 -4.44
N LYS A 104 -7.12 3.86 -3.38
CA LYS A 104 -7.23 5.25 -2.89
C LYS A 104 -5.88 5.78 -2.42
N TRP A 105 -5.14 5.00 -1.65
CA TRP A 105 -3.81 5.41 -1.17
C TRP A 105 -2.80 5.54 -2.30
N LEU A 106 -2.81 4.60 -3.25
CA LEU A 106 -1.97 4.67 -4.44
C LEU A 106 -2.24 5.94 -5.23
N TRP A 107 -3.51 6.29 -5.44
CA TRP A 107 -3.90 7.53 -6.08
C TRP A 107 -3.37 8.77 -5.35
N PHE A 108 -3.51 8.86 -4.03
CA PHE A 108 -2.98 9.98 -3.25
C PHE A 108 -1.46 10.13 -3.38
N VAL A 109 -0.73 9.02 -3.37
CA VAL A 109 0.73 9.04 -3.55
C VAL A 109 1.10 9.46 -4.97
N GLU A 110 0.51 8.85 -5.99
CA GLU A 110 0.83 9.14 -7.40
C GLU A 110 0.41 10.55 -7.85
N ALA A 111 -0.61 11.15 -7.23
CA ALA A 111 -1.00 12.53 -7.49
C ALA A 111 0.15 13.53 -7.26
N HIS A 112 1.07 13.22 -6.33
CA HIS A 112 2.27 14.03 -6.08
C HIS A 112 3.27 13.98 -7.24
N ALA A 113 3.32 12.87 -8.00
CA ALA A 113 4.14 12.76 -9.21
C ALA A 113 3.52 13.49 -10.41
N GLN A 114 2.19 13.54 -10.49
CA GLN A 114 1.46 14.21 -11.57
C GLN A 114 1.47 15.74 -11.42
N GLY A 115 1.48 16.25 -10.18
CA GLY A 115 1.52 17.69 -9.88
C GLY A 115 2.81 18.42 -10.32
N GLY A 116 3.88 17.69 -10.65
CA GLY A 116 5.12 18.25 -11.18
C GLY A 116 5.05 18.74 -12.64
N GLN A 117 3.95 18.45 -13.35
CA GLN A 117 3.67 18.93 -14.71
C GLN A 117 2.47 19.89 -14.77
N GLY A 118 2.17 20.59 -13.66
CA GLY A 118 1.16 21.65 -13.64
C GLY A 118 1.66 22.98 -14.26
N PRO A 119 0.77 23.85 -14.75
CA PRO A 119 1.10 25.06 -15.53
C PRO A 119 1.71 26.22 -14.73
N GLN A 120 2.59 25.95 -13.77
CA GLN A 120 3.33 26.97 -13.00
C GLN A 120 4.78 27.15 -13.48
N ALA A 121 5.30 26.25 -14.33
CA ALA A 121 6.65 26.38 -14.89
C ALA A 121 6.79 27.48 -15.97
N GLU A 122 5.69 28.07 -16.45
CA GLU A 122 5.71 29.08 -17.52
C GLU A 122 5.65 30.54 -17.05
N LEU A 123 5.47 30.80 -15.74
CA LEU A 123 5.31 32.16 -15.21
C LEU A 123 6.59 32.78 -14.62
N ALA A 124 7.75 32.10 -14.72
CA ALA A 124 9.03 32.62 -14.24
C ALA A 124 9.95 33.17 -15.36
N LYS A 125 9.41 33.49 -16.54
CA LYS A 125 10.18 34.07 -17.67
C LYS A 125 9.56 35.33 -18.28
N LYS A 126 8.92 36.18 -17.47
CA LYS A 126 8.61 37.56 -17.85
C LYS A 126 9.02 38.53 -16.76
#